data_AF-A0A928RT40-F1
#
_entry.id   AF-A0A928RT40-F1
#
_cell.length_a   1.000
_cell.length_b   1.000
_cell.length_c   1.000
_cell.angle_alpha   90.00
_cell.angle_beta   90.00
_cell.angle_gamma   90.00
#
_symmetry.space_group_name_H-M   'P 1'
#
loop_
_entity.id
_entity.type
_entity.pdbx_description
1 polymer ?
#
loop_
_entity_poly.entity_id
_entity_poly.type
_entity_poly.pdbx_seq_one_letter_code
_entity_poly.pdbx_strand_id
1 'polypeptide(L)'
;MKEKTKNQKTISDFKQVLIKKALGYDVKEIVEEYVSDEDGTVKLSKKKVTKKNVPPDLTALKMLLESDKPISSMSDEELEKEKTRLLELLKQNS
;
A
#
# COMPACT_ATOMS: atom_id res chain seq x y z
N MET A 1 -13.38 1.70 -21.57
CA MET A 1 -13.70 1.82 -20.12
C MET A 1 -12.90 0.90 -19.19
N LYS A 2 -12.32 -0.24 -19.64
CA LYS A 2 -11.69 -1.23 -18.74
C LYS A 2 -10.26 -0.89 -18.24
N GLU A 3 -9.52 0.01 -18.90
CA GLU A 3 -8.14 0.38 -18.49
C GLU A 3 -8.10 1.38 -17.34
N LYS A 4 -9.00 2.38 -17.32
CA LYS A 4 -9.05 3.40 -16.26
C LYS A 4 -9.31 2.78 -14.87
N THR A 5 -10.12 1.73 -14.81
CA THR A 5 -10.47 1.01 -13.58
C THR A 5 -9.32 0.17 -13.03
N LYS A 6 -8.49 -0.41 -13.90
CA LYS A 6 -7.29 -1.16 -13.47
C LYS A 6 -6.24 -0.23 -12.87
N ASN A 7 -6.01 0.93 -13.48
CA ASN A 7 -4.97 1.86 -13.05
C ASN A 7 -5.29 2.51 -11.68
N GLN A 8 -6.56 2.86 -11.43
CA GLN A 8 -6.99 3.36 -10.12
C GLN A 8 -6.84 2.33 -8.99
N LYS A 9 -7.12 1.05 -9.28
CA LYS A 9 -6.93 -0.03 -8.31
C LYS A 9 -5.46 -0.18 -7.92
N THR A 10 -4.56 -0.21 -8.91
CA THR A 10 -3.11 -0.30 -8.69
C THR A 10 -2.56 0.86 -7.85
N ILE A 11 -3.02 2.10 -8.11
CA ILE A 11 -2.59 3.30 -7.35
C ILE A 11 -3.08 3.25 -5.89
N SER A 12 -4.31 2.80 -5.65
CA SER A 12 -4.84 2.56 -4.29
C SER A 12 -3.97 1.54 -3.54
N ASP A 13 -3.56 0.47 -4.21
CA ASP A 13 -2.72 -0.57 -3.64
C ASP A 13 -1.33 -0.01 -3.24
N PHE A 14 -0.75 0.91 -4.03
CA PHE A 14 0.52 1.55 -3.70
C PHE A 14 0.46 2.46 -2.47
N LYS A 15 -0.61 3.26 -2.30
CA LYS A 15 -0.77 4.10 -1.11
C LYS A 15 -0.84 3.25 0.16
N GLN A 16 -1.53 2.11 0.11
CA GLN A 16 -1.60 1.18 1.24
C GLN A 16 -0.24 0.55 1.56
N VAL A 17 0.55 0.18 0.55
CA VAL A 17 1.92 -0.31 0.73
C VAL A 17 2.80 0.76 1.40
N LEU A 18 2.69 2.02 0.96
CA LEU A 18 3.45 3.13 1.56
C LEU A 18 3.08 3.34 3.04
N ILE A 19 1.78 3.28 3.36
CA ILE A 19 1.29 3.35 4.75
C ILE A 19 1.83 2.19 5.60
N LYS A 20 1.78 0.95 5.10
CA LYS A 20 2.34 -0.21 5.81
C LYS A 20 3.83 -0.03 6.10
N LYS A 21 4.59 0.50 5.13
CA LYS A 21 6.01 0.76 5.28
C LYS A 21 6.28 1.88 6.30
N ALA A 22 5.50 2.96 6.26
CA ALA A 22 5.63 4.07 7.21
C ALA A 22 5.35 3.67 8.65
N LEU A 23 4.36 2.80 8.88
CA LEU A 23 3.96 2.36 10.24
C LEU A 23 4.76 1.16 10.76
N GLY A 24 5.52 0.49 9.89
CA GLY A 24 6.11 -0.81 10.21
C GLY A 24 5.09 -1.94 10.16
N TYR A 25 5.56 -3.17 10.01
CA TYR A 25 4.71 -4.34 9.86
C TYR A 25 5.46 -5.63 10.20
N ASP A 26 4.72 -6.68 10.50
CA ASP A 26 5.29 -8.01 10.68
C ASP A 26 5.22 -8.82 9.38
N VAL A 27 6.30 -9.52 9.07
CA VAL A 27 6.42 -10.45 7.95
C VAL A 27 6.47 -11.88 8.48
N LYS A 28 5.70 -12.76 7.86
CA LYS A 28 5.77 -14.20 8.08
C LYS A 28 6.50 -14.83 6.91
N GLU A 29 7.69 -15.34 7.15
CA GLU A 29 8.45 -16.16 6.21
C GLU A 29 8.17 -17.63 6.50
N ILE A 30 7.84 -18.38 5.44
CA ILE A 30 7.60 -19.83 5.52
C ILE A 30 8.62 -20.50 4.61
N VAL A 31 9.47 -21.35 5.20
CA VAL A 31 10.42 -22.20 4.47
C VAL A 31 9.92 -23.63 4.58
N GLU A 32 9.69 -24.26 3.43
CA GLU A 32 9.23 -25.64 3.33
C GLU A 32 10.28 -26.46 2.58
N GLU A 33 10.78 -27.50 3.24
CA GLU A 33 11.71 -28.48 2.66
C GLU A 33 10.91 -29.71 2.23
N TYR A 34 11.19 -30.23 1.05
CA TYR A 34 10.51 -31.37 0.46
C TYR A 34 11.52 -32.48 0.16
N VAL A 35 11.15 -33.73 0.41
CA VAL A 35 11.95 -34.92 0.12
C VAL A 35 11.18 -35.85 -0.81
N SER A 36 11.89 -36.56 -1.67
CA SER A 36 11.30 -37.59 -2.53
C SER A 36 11.56 -38.96 -1.93
N ASP A 37 10.53 -39.77 -1.81
CA ASP A 37 10.65 -41.17 -1.43
C ASP A 37 11.14 -42.03 -2.60
N GLU A 38 11.47 -43.30 -2.33
CA GLU A 38 11.95 -44.28 -3.32
C GLU A 38 11.00 -44.45 -4.52
N ASP A 39 9.69 -44.23 -4.31
CA ASP A 39 8.66 -44.26 -5.35
C ASP A 39 8.49 -42.93 -6.12
N GLY A 40 9.37 -41.95 -5.90
CA GLY A 40 9.33 -40.63 -6.54
C GLY A 40 8.24 -39.68 -6.01
N THR A 41 7.56 -40.06 -4.92
CA THR A 41 6.55 -39.20 -4.30
C THR A 41 7.21 -38.11 -3.45
N VAL A 42 6.89 -36.84 -3.75
CA VAL A 42 7.41 -35.68 -3.02
C VAL A 42 6.57 -35.44 -1.76
N LYS A 43 7.21 -35.40 -0.60
CA LYS A 43 6.60 -35.18 0.71
C LYS A 43 7.23 -33.98 1.41
N LEU A 44 6.42 -33.17 2.09
CA LEU A 44 6.91 -32.09 2.94
C LEU A 44 7.67 -32.70 4.12
N SER A 45 8.98 -32.48 4.19
CA SER A 45 9.82 -33.00 5.27
C SER A 45 9.88 -32.06 6.46
N LYS A 46 9.89 -30.74 6.19
CA LYS A 46 10.08 -29.74 7.24
C LYS A 46 9.45 -28.41 6.85
N LYS A 47 8.85 -27.76 7.84
CA LYS A 47 8.29 -26.42 7.70
C LYS A 47 8.82 -25.51 8.81
N LYS A 48 9.57 -24.49 8.44
CA LYS A 48 10.06 -23.45 9.35
C LYS A 48 9.27 -22.17 9.11
N VAL A 49 8.60 -21.68 10.14
CA VAL A 49 7.87 -20.41 10.11
C VAL A 49 8.64 -19.40 10.94
N THR A 50 9.04 -18.28 10.33
CA THR A 50 9.76 -17.19 11.00
C THR A 50 8.91 -15.92 10.93
N LYS A 51 8.72 -15.25 12.06
CA LYS A 51 8.08 -13.94 12.12
C LYS A 51 9.18 -12.89 12.28
N LYS A 52 9.29 -11.98 11.31
CA LYS A 52 10.22 -10.85 11.34
C LYS A 52 9.44 -9.56 11.51
N ASN A 53 9.90 -8.68 12.39
CA ASN A 53 9.37 -7.34 12.50
C ASN A 53 10.13 -6.42 11.53
N VAL A 54 9.40 -5.69 10.71
CA VAL A 54 9.92 -4.59 9.91
C VAL A 54 9.56 -3.29 10.64
N PRO A 55 10.55 -2.53 11.13
CA PRO A 55 10.26 -1.32 11.89
C PRO A 55 9.65 -0.22 11.00
N PRO A 56 9.02 0.80 11.62
CA PRO A 56 8.56 2.00 10.92
C PRO A 56 9.66 2.66 10.08
N ASP A 57 9.33 3.08 8.86
CA ASP A 57 10.25 3.76 7.95
C ASP A 57 10.00 5.28 7.94
N LEU A 58 10.98 6.05 8.43
CA LEU A 58 10.90 7.51 8.51
C LEU A 58 10.80 8.19 7.13
N THR A 59 11.42 7.61 6.10
CA THR A 59 11.35 8.15 4.73
C THR A 59 9.94 7.99 4.18
N ALA A 60 9.33 6.81 4.38
CA ALA A 60 7.95 6.58 3.98
C ALA A 60 6.96 7.47 4.74
N LEU A 61 7.23 7.73 6.03
CA LEU A 61 6.44 8.66 6.84
C LEU A 61 6.53 10.10 6.31
N LYS A 62 7.74 10.59 5.99
CA LYS A 62 7.93 11.92 5.40
C LYS A 62 7.18 12.08 4.09
N MET A 63 7.29 11.09 3.19
CA MET A 63 6.58 11.11 1.91
C MET A 63 5.05 11.17 2.08
N LEU A 64 4.50 10.52 3.11
CA LEU A 64 3.07 10.63 3.41
C LEU A 64 2.70 12.04 3.91
N LEU A 65 3.50 12.62 4.81
CA LEU A 65 3.25 13.95 5.36
C LEU A 65 3.39 15.05 4.29
N GLU A 66 4.33 14.90 3.36
CA GLU A 66 4.55 15.82 2.25
C GLU A 66 3.54 15.64 1.10
N SER A 67 2.84 14.50 1.05
CA SER A 67 1.85 14.24 0.01
C SER A 67 0.58 15.09 0.16
N ASP A 68 0.27 15.54 1.37
CA ASP A 68 -0.78 16.50 1.62
C ASP A 68 -0.19 17.91 1.58
N LYS A 69 -0.30 18.61 0.45
CA LYS A 69 0.02 20.03 0.38
C LYS A 69 -0.92 20.77 1.35
N PRO A 70 -0.41 21.44 2.40
CA PRO A 70 -1.28 22.17 3.32
C PRO A 70 -2.11 23.20 2.53
N ILE A 71 -3.41 23.32 2.83
CA ILE A 71 -4.27 24.33 2.20
C ILE A 71 -3.66 25.72 2.33
N SER A 72 -3.03 26.00 3.47
CA SER A 72 -2.32 27.27 3.74
C SER A 72 -1.12 27.56 2.83
N SER A 73 -0.65 26.56 2.07
CA SER A 73 0.50 26.68 1.16
C SER A 73 0.08 26.66 -0.32
N MET A 74 -1.22 26.61 -0.61
CA MET A 74 -1.75 26.66 -1.97
C MET A 74 -1.82 28.10 -2.48
N SER A 75 -1.62 28.30 -3.78
CA SER A 75 -1.89 29.59 -4.43
C SER A 75 -3.39 29.85 -4.56
N ASP A 76 -3.79 31.10 -4.80
CA ASP A 76 -5.19 31.46 -5.04
C ASP A 76 -5.83 30.64 -6.18
N GLU A 77 -5.06 30.37 -7.23
CA GLU A 77 -5.48 29.55 -8.37
C GLU A 77 -5.71 28.07 -8.00
N GLU A 78 -4.87 27.53 -7.12
CA GLU A 78 -5.02 26.16 -6.61
C GLU A 78 -6.19 26.05 -5.63
N LEU A 79 -6.40 27.07 -4.79
CA LEU A 79 -7.51 27.14 -3.85
C LEU A 79 -8.87 27.19 -4.56
N GLU A 80 -9.01 27.99 -5.62
CA GLU A 80 -10.27 28.03 -6.40
C GLU A 80 -10.55 26.71 -7.11
N LYS A 81 -9.53 25.99 -7.57
CA LYS A 81 -9.68 24.64 -8.13
C LYS A 81 -10.15 23.64 -7.06
N GLU A 82 -9.54 23.64 -5.89
CA GLU A 82 -9.94 22.70 -4.82
C GLU A 82 -11.35 23.02 -4.30
N LYS A 83 -11.70 24.30 -4.14
CA LYS A 83 -13.07 24.74 -3.82
C LYS A 83 -14.09 24.21 -4.81
N THR A 84 -13.80 24.33 -6.11
CA THR A 84 -14.69 23.83 -7.17
C THR A 84 -14.87 22.31 -7.07
N ARG A 85 -13.75 21.58 -6.91
CA ARG A 85 -13.76 20.12 -6.73
C ARG A 85 -14.62 19.67 -5.53
N LEU A 86 -14.49 20.36 -4.40
CA LEU A 86 -15.26 20.08 -3.19
C LEU A 86 -16.76 20.33 -3.37
N LEU A 87 -17.13 21.42 -4.05
CA LEU A 87 -18.54 21.72 -4.36
C LEU A 87 -19.16 20.66 -5.27
N GLU A 88 -18.41 20.15 -6.25
CA GLU A 88 -18.86 19.04 -7.10
C GLU A 88 -19.06 17.74 -6.31
N LEU A 89 -18.12 17.43 -5.40
CA LEU A 89 -18.22 16.24 -4.56
C LEU A 89 -19.45 16.28 -3.64
N LEU A 90 -19.77 17.45 -3.08
CA LEU A 90 -20.98 17.64 -2.27
C LEU A 90 -22.24 17.41 -3.12
N LYS A 91 -22.29 17.92 -4.34
CA LYS A 91 -23.42 17.71 -5.26
C LYS A 91 -23.61 16.24 -5.65
N GLN A 92 -22.53 15.46 -5.74
CA GLN A 92 -22.60 14.02 -6.06
C GLN A 92 -23.07 13.16 -4.88
N ASN A 93 -22.89 13.65 -3.65
CA ASN A 93 -23.30 12.98 -2.42
C ASN A 93 -24.61 13.53 -1.83
N SER A 94 -25.29 14.43 -2.55
CA SER A 94 -26.61 15.00 -2.20
C SER A 94 -27.69 14.38 -3.09
#